data_AF-A0A832YDZ9-F1
#
_entry.id   AF-A0A832YDZ9-F1
#
_cell.length_a   1.000
_cell.length_b   1.000
_cell.length_c   1.000
_cell.angle_alpha   90.00
_cell.angle_beta   90.00
_cell.angle_gamma   90.00
#
_symmetry.space_group_name_H-M   'P 1'
#
loop_
_entity.id
_entity.type
_entity.pdbx_description
1 polymer ?
#
loop_
_entity_poly.entity_id
_entity_poly.type
_entity_poly.pdbx_seq_one_letter_code
_entity_poly.pdbx_strand_id
1 'polypeptide(L)'
;MKKKQIKKKKSVDKQSALVDLLRKHGAQIYDDIDNGNFPKFTIPSRSVSNIVYDKKIRQYILGANMAVRSSRNTSQLRSFTQLMWLAFFANRLTGQKKSSTLRDVYYSSQAFAVDFEDQSESDNIIVDLEAVLASPRESFHVFPEERSSVFGDLTIEYTVPGYEGKKTNLSDHPDGYAIGPSLTSSEFTETSAEVVIAIEKGGLFTRFVEEQVDKKFKAIIVDTGGQAPRSTRTLLKRLHDELSLPVVILTDGDV
;
A
#
# COMPACT_ATOMS: atom_id res chain seq x y z
N MET A 1 22.94 -10.92 9.51
CA MET A 1 22.33 -10.39 10.76
C MET A 1 22.24 -8.86 10.82
N LYS A 2 23.30 -8.07 10.60
CA LYS A 2 23.26 -6.59 10.68
C LYS A 2 22.23 -5.92 9.74
N LYS A 3 22.15 -6.31 8.45
CA LYS A 3 21.15 -5.76 7.51
C LYS A 3 19.69 -6.05 7.93
N LYS A 4 19.42 -7.22 8.53
CA LYS A 4 18.10 -7.66 9.00
C LYS A 4 17.60 -6.84 10.20
N GLN A 5 18.49 -6.55 11.16
CA GLN A 5 18.18 -5.65 12.29
C GLN A 5 17.94 -4.20 11.84
N ILE A 6 18.68 -3.71 10.84
CA ILE A 6 18.52 -2.35 10.30
C ILE A 6 17.17 -2.18 9.59
N LYS A 7 16.71 -3.18 8.81
CA LYS A 7 15.40 -3.14 8.14
C LYS A 7 14.24 -3.19 9.12
N LYS A 8 14.28 -4.11 10.10
CA LYS A 8 13.25 -4.24 11.14
C LYS A 8 13.17 -2.98 12.03
N LYS A 9 14.30 -2.31 12.27
CA LYS A 9 14.34 -1.03 12.97
C LYS A 9 13.71 0.10 12.13
N LYS A 10 14.04 0.18 10.82
CA LYS A 10 13.47 1.19 9.90
C LYS A 10 11.95 1.07 9.70
N SER A 11 11.37 -0.13 9.67
CA SER A 11 9.92 -0.29 9.52
C SER A 11 9.15 0.10 10.78
N VAL A 12 9.67 -0.28 11.95
CA VAL A 12 9.12 0.10 13.26
C VAL A 12 9.25 1.61 13.48
N ASP A 13 10.39 2.21 13.13
CA ASP A 13 10.61 3.66 13.21
C ASP A 13 9.61 4.43 12.34
N LYS A 14 9.34 3.97 11.11
CA LYS A 14 8.34 4.58 10.21
C LYS A 14 6.91 4.50 10.75
N GLN A 15 6.52 3.36 11.31
CA GLN A 15 5.19 3.21 11.91
C GLN A 15 5.03 4.10 13.14
N SER A 16 6.06 4.19 14.00
CA SER A 16 6.03 5.09 15.15
C SER A 16 5.89 6.55 14.74
N ALA A 17 6.63 6.98 13.71
CA ALA A 17 6.54 8.34 13.17
C ALA A 17 5.15 8.67 12.61
N LEU A 18 4.49 7.70 11.96
CA LEU A 18 3.14 7.89 11.42
C LEU A 18 2.10 8.04 12.54
N VAL A 19 2.18 7.22 13.60
CA VAL A 19 1.31 7.34 14.77
C VAL A 19 1.53 8.68 15.47
N ASP A 20 2.77 9.14 15.60
CA ASP A 20 3.08 10.44 16.19
C ASP A 20 2.54 11.58 15.35
N LEU A 21 2.59 11.48 14.01
CA LEU A 21 2.00 12.46 13.10
C LEU A 21 0.48 12.54 13.24
N LEU A 22 -0.20 11.38 13.26
CA LEU A 22 -1.65 11.29 13.50
C LEU A 22 -2.03 11.87 14.87
N ARG A 23 -1.26 11.54 15.92
CA ARG A 23 -1.48 12.09 17.27
C ARG A 23 -1.30 13.60 17.31
N LYS A 24 -0.28 14.13 16.63
CA LYS A 24 -0.02 15.57 16.53
C LYS A 24 -1.18 16.30 15.84
N HIS A 25 -1.67 15.77 14.72
CA HIS A 25 -2.84 16.33 14.05
C HIS A 25 -4.10 16.24 14.92
N GLY A 26 -4.31 15.14 15.63
CA GLY A 26 -5.41 15.00 16.58
C GLY A 26 -5.35 16.03 17.72
N ALA A 27 -4.17 16.25 18.31
CA ALA A 27 -3.95 17.25 19.34
C ALA A 27 -4.23 18.67 18.82
N GLN A 28 -3.75 19.01 17.63
CA GLN A 28 -4.03 20.31 17.00
C GLN A 28 -5.53 20.56 16.80
N ILE A 29 -6.28 19.55 16.35
CA ILE A 29 -7.73 19.67 16.18
C ILE A 29 -8.43 19.86 17.53
N TYR A 30 -7.98 19.13 18.56
CA TYR A 30 -8.52 19.27 19.91
C TYR A 30 -8.27 20.66 20.49
N ASP A 31 -7.04 21.16 20.36
CA ASP A 31 -6.64 22.50 20.79
C ASP A 31 -7.42 23.58 20.04
N ASP A 32 -7.64 23.43 18.73
CA ASP A 32 -8.47 24.36 17.95
C ASP A 32 -9.89 24.43 18.52
N ILE A 33 -10.50 23.28 18.85
CA ILE A 33 -11.86 23.21 19.41
C ILE A 33 -11.91 23.83 20.81
N ASP A 34 -10.95 23.53 21.68
CA ASP A 34 -10.90 24.05 23.06
C ASP A 34 -10.74 25.57 23.09
N ASN A 35 -9.99 26.11 22.13
CA ASN A 35 -9.83 27.56 21.92
C ASN A 35 -11.00 28.22 21.18
N GLY A 36 -12.07 27.47 20.84
CA GLY A 36 -13.23 27.98 20.10
C GLY A 36 -12.97 28.30 18.63
N ASN A 37 -11.87 27.81 18.06
CA ASN A 37 -11.51 27.95 16.65
C ASN A 37 -12.07 26.79 15.82
N PHE A 38 -12.37 27.09 14.54
CA PHE A 38 -12.79 26.05 13.61
C PHE A 38 -11.57 25.27 13.09
N PRO A 39 -11.44 23.96 13.36
CA PRO A 39 -10.30 23.18 12.89
C PRO A 39 -10.23 23.10 11.37
N LYS A 40 -9.01 22.88 10.87
CA LYS A 40 -8.72 22.82 9.44
C LYS A 40 -7.64 21.80 9.10
N PHE A 41 -7.80 21.12 7.98
CA PHE A 41 -6.75 20.32 7.35
C PHE A 41 -6.11 21.08 6.20
N THR A 42 -4.78 21.03 6.12
CA THR A 42 -4.02 21.54 4.97
C THR A 42 -3.56 20.33 4.16
N ILE A 43 -4.09 20.19 2.95
CA ILE A 43 -3.93 19.01 2.10
C ILE A 43 -3.20 19.44 0.84
N PRO A 44 -2.11 18.78 0.41
CA PRO A 44 -1.49 19.06 -0.87
C PRO A 44 -2.50 18.94 -2.03
N SER A 45 -2.55 19.92 -2.92
CA SER A 45 -3.47 19.89 -4.06
C SER A 45 -3.09 18.75 -5.00
N ARG A 46 -4.07 17.93 -5.40
CA ARG A 46 -3.90 16.82 -6.34
C ARG A 46 -4.27 17.20 -7.78
N SER A 47 -4.47 18.48 -8.06
CA SER A 47 -4.77 18.96 -9.40
C SER A 47 -3.63 18.66 -10.36
N VAL A 48 -3.93 18.41 -11.64
CA VAL A 48 -2.93 18.16 -12.69
C VAL A 48 -1.89 19.28 -12.75
N SER A 49 -2.31 20.53 -12.51
CA SER A 49 -1.43 21.70 -12.44
C SER A 49 -0.42 21.68 -11.29
N ASN A 50 -0.64 20.87 -10.25
CA ASN A 50 0.28 20.71 -9.12
C ASN A 50 1.15 19.45 -9.24
N ILE A 51 1.02 18.65 -10.30
CA ILE A 51 1.84 17.45 -10.48
C ILE A 51 3.13 17.84 -11.22
N VAL A 52 4.28 17.62 -10.58
CA VAL A 52 5.60 17.98 -11.12
C VAL A 52 6.46 16.74 -11.29
N TYR A 53 7.12 16.58 -12.44
CA TYR A 53 8.06 15.50 -12.66
C TYR A 53 9.42 15.81 -12.04
N ASP A 54 9.83 15.02 -11.05
CA ASP A 54 11.16 15.11 -10.47
C ASP A 54 12.13 14.20 -11.23
N LYS A 55 13.10 14.82 -11.92
CA LYS A 55 14.11 14.13 -12.74
C LYS A 55 15.09 13.28 -11.92
N LYS A 56 15.32 13.59 -10.65
CA LYS A 56 16.27 12.86 -9.79
C LYS A 56 15.71 11.51 -9.38
N ILE A 57 14.46 11.51 -8.91
CA ILE A 57 13.75 10.29 -8.50
C ILE A 57 12.99 9.63 -9.66
N ARG A 58 12.93 10.30 -10.82
CA ARG A 58 12.23 9.87 -12.04
C ARG A 58 10.74 9.56 -11.81
N GLN A 59 10.10 10.36 -10.96
CA GLN A 59 8.72 10.16 -10.52
C GLN A 59 7.96 11.49 -10.52
N TYR A 60 6.64 11.41 -10.66
CA TYR A 60 5.75 12.55 -10.46
C TYR A 60 5.49 12.76 -8.97
N ILE A 61 5.67 14.00 -8.51
CA ILE A 61 5.44 14.42 -7.12
C ILE A 61 4.42 15.56 -7.07
N LEU A 62 3.81 15.72 -5.90
CA LEU A 62 2.95 16.87 -5.63
C LEU A 62 3.82 18.12 -5.42
N GLY A 63 3.44 19.21 -6.06
CA GLY A 63 4.06 20.53 -5.93
C GLY A 63 3.61 21.26 -4.67
N ALA A 64 3.98 22.54 -4.58
CA ALA A 64 3.81 23.35 -3.38
C ALA A 64 2.37 23.82 -3.11
N ASN A 65 1.43 23.64 -4.05
CA ASN A 65 0.07 24.13 -3.86
C ASN A 65 -0.66 23.28 -2.82
N MET A 66 -1.28 23.94 -1.85
CA MET A 66 -2.06 23.32 -0.78
C MET A 66 -3.51 23.79 -0.85
N ALA A 67 -4.45 22.88 -0.62
CA ALA A 67 -5.85 23.14 -0.40
C ALA A 67 -6.16 23.09 1.10
N VAL A 68 -7.06 23.95 1.58
CA VAL A 68 -7.50 23.96 2.97
C VAL A 68 -8.93 23.46 3.05
N ARG A 69 -9.17 22.45 3.88
CA ARG A 69 -10.51 22.01 4.27
C ARG A 69 -10.78 22.46 5.69
N SER A 70 -11.81 23.28 5.89
CA SER A 70 -12.17 23.81 7.21
C SER A 70 -13.58 23.39 7.60
N SER A 71 -13.78 23.09 8.89
CA SER A 71 -15.10 22.85 9.47
C SER A 71 -15.99 24.09 9.49
N ARG A 72 -15.45 25.29 9.29
CA ARG A 72 -16.22 26.54 9.19
C ARG A 72 -17.11 26.59 7.95
N ASN A 73 -16.70 25.92 6.87
CA ASN A 73 -17.43 25.94 5.62
C ASN A 73 -18.41 24.76 5.55
N THR A 74 -19.72 25.05 5.53
CA THR A 74 -20.78 24.03 5.52
C THR A 74 -20.63 23.02 4.39
N SER A 75 -20.15 23.43 3.21
CA SER A 75 -19.95 22.50 2.08
C SER A 75 -18.75 21.56 2.28
N GLN A 76 -17.76 21.97 3.08
CA GLN A 76 -16.57 21.16 3.36
C GLN A 76 -16.72 20.33 4.63
N LEU A 77 -17.70 20.63 5.48
CA LEU A 77 -17.90 20.00 6.78
C LEU A 77 -17.98 18.47 6.69
N ARG A 78 -18.73 17.93 5.71
CA ARG A 78 -18.83 16.48 5.49
C ARG A 78 -17.47 15.85 5.19
N SER A 79 -16.78 16.40 4.18
CA SER A 79 -15.44 15.93 3.78
C SER A 79 -14.38 16.08 4.86
N PHE A 80 -14.51 17.10 5.72
CA PHE A 80 -13.64 17.31 6.88
C PHE A 80 -13.89 16.23 7.93
N THR A 81 -15.15 15.95 8.26
CA THR A 81 -15.53 14.91 9.23
C THR A 81 -15.12 13.52 8.75
N GLN A 82 -15.31 13.21 7.47
CA GLN A 82 -14.85 11.95 6.86
C GLN A 82 -13.33 11.79 6.95
N LEU A 83 -12.56 12.84 6.64
CA LEU A 83 -11.09 12.81 6.73
C LEU A 83 -10.61 12.63 8.18
N MET A 84 -11.24 13.35 9.12
CA MET A 84 -10.95 13.21 10.56
C MET A 84 -11.27 11.80 11.07
N TRP A 85 -12.43 11.25 10.68
CA TRP A 85 -12.83 9.88 11.01
C TRP A 85 -11.84 8.87 10.43
N LEU A 86 -11.40 9.04 9.19
CA LEU A 86 -10.44 8.13 8.57
C LEU A 86 -9.08 8.19 9.28
N ALA A 87 -8.61 9.37 9.68
CA ALA A 87 -7.39 9.51 10.48
C ALA A 87 -7.51 8.80 11.84
N PHE A 88 -8.67 8.90 12.50
CA PHE A 88 -8.98 8.14 13.72
C PHE A 88 -8.97 6.63 13.46
N PHE A 89 -9.62 6.18 12.38
CA PHE A 89 -9.71 4.77 12.02
C PHE A 89 -8.32 4.19 11.69
N ALA A 90 -7.50 4.91 10.94
CA ALA A 90 -6.10 4.58 10.65
C ALA A 90 -5.24 4.46 11.92
N ASN A 91 -5.39 5.39 12.86
CA ASN A 91 -4.71 5.32 14.15
C ASN A 91 -5.13 4.06 14.95
N ARG A 92 -6.44 3.73 14.93
CA ARG A 92 -6.96 2.53 15.58
C ARG A 92 -6.45 1.24 14.93
N LEU A 93 -6.43 1.15 13.60
CA LEU A 93 -5.89 0.01 12.86
C LEU A 93 -4.42 -0.24 13.21
N THR A 94 -3.62 0.83 13.18
CA THR A 94 -2.19 0.78 13.50
C THR A 94 -1.95 0.35 14.96
N GLY A 95 -2.71 0.93 15.90
CA GLY A 95 -2.61 0.57 17.32
C GLY A 95 -3.02 -0.87 17.64
N GLN A 96 -4.01 -1.41 16.91
CA GLN A 96 -4.49 -2.80 17.09
C GLN A 96 -3.75 -3.82 16.21
N LYS A 97 -2.80 -3.39 15.36
CA LYS A 97 -2.14 -4.22 14.35
C LYS A 97 -3.12 -4.97 13.44
N LYS A 98 -4.23 -4.31 13.09
CA LYS A 98 -5.25 -4.85 12.18
C LYS A 98 -5.17 -4.16 10.83
N SER A 99 -5.55 -4.89 9.79
CA SER A 99 -5.69 -4.37 8.42
C SER A 99 -7.15 -4.25 8.01
N SER A 100 -7.40 -3.37 7.04
CA SER A 100 -8.73 -3.15 6.48
C SER A 100 -8.63 -3.00 4.96
N THR A 101 -9.63 -3.47 4.23
CA THR A 101 -9.70 -3.24 2.78
C THR A 101 -10.33 -1.87 2.47
N LEU A 102 -10.15 -1.36 1.24
CA LEU A 102 -10.83 -0.14 0.78
C LEU A 102 -12.36 -0.22 0.94
N ARG A 103 -12.94 -1.39 0.70
CA ARG A 103 -14.39 -1.64 0.88
C ARG A 103 -14.78 -1.69 2.35
N ASP A 104 -13.95 -2.28 3.19
CA ASP A 104 -14.21 -2.31 4.64
C ASP A 104 -14.20 -0.91 5.23
N VAL A 105 -13.36 0.01 4.73
CA VAL A 105 -13.39 1.42 5.16
C VAL A 105 -14.75 2.04 4.85
N TYR A 106 -15.27 1.83 3.64
CA TYR A 106 -16.58 2.32 3.22
C TYR A 106 -17.72 1.78 4.10
N TYR A 107 -17.75 0.47 4.38
CA TYR A 107 -18.79 -0.11 5.23
C TYR A 107 -18.63 0.25 6.71
N SER A 108 -17.39 0.33 7.20
CA SER A 108 -17.12 0.67 8.59
C SER A 108 -17.57 2.09 8.92
N SER A 109 -17.49 3.02 7.97
CA SER A 109 -17.88 4.41 8.19
C SER A 109 -19.36 4.59 8.49
N GLN A 110 -20.21 3.74 7.90
CA GLN A 110 -21.66 3.72 8.14
C GLN A 110 -22.00 3.42 9.61
N ALA A 111 -21.22 2.52 10.26
CA ALA A 111 -21.40 2.20 11.67
C ALA A 111 -21.07 3.38 12.61
N PHE A 112 -20.32 4.36 12.14
CA PHE A 112 -20.00 5.60 12.88
C PHE A 112 -20.87 6.79 12.46
N ALA A 113 -21.90 6.56 11.63
CA ALA A 113 -22.71 7.62 11.03
C ALA A 113 -21.89 8.67 10.25
N VAL A 114 -20.77 8.23 9.66
CA VAL A 114 -19.94 9.03 8.74
C VAL A 114 -20.04 8.36 7.37
N ASP A 115 -21.19 8.49 6.75
CA ASP A 115 -21.49 7.85 5.48
C ASP A 115 -20.71 8.47 4.31
N PHE A 116 -20.40 7.61 3.35
CA PHE A 116 -19.95 7.98 2.02
C PHE A 116 -21.09 7.68 1.04
N GLU A 117 -21.23 8.52 0.02
CA GLU A 117 -22.21 8.33 -1.06
C GLU A 117 -21.84 7.12 -1.93
N ASP A 118 -20.55 6.97 -2.22
CA ASP A 118 -20.03 5.87 -3.01
C ASP A 118 -18.58 5.49 -2.62
N GLN A 119 -18.07 4.43 -3.25
CA GLN A 119 -16.67 4.00 -3.06
C GLN A 119 -15.67 5.04 -3.59
N SER A 120 -16.04 5.83 -4.59
CA SER A 120 -15.16 6.85 -5.17
C SER A 120 -14.88 7.98 -4.17
N GLU A 121 -15.88 8.36 -3.38
CA GLU A 121 -15.77 9.36 -2.32
C GLU A 121 -14.84 8.85 -1.21
N SER A 122 -15.04 7.61 -0.73
CA SER A 122 -14.19 7.03 0.30
C SER A 122 -12.74 6.89 -0.17
N ASP A 123 -12.53 6.42 -1.41
CA ASP A 123 -11.21 6.34 -2.03
C ASP A 123 -10.54 7.72 -2.14
N ASN A 124 -11.30 8.77 -2.47
CA ASN A 124 -10.77 10.13 -2.52
C ASN A 124 -10.32 10.65 -1.16
N ILE A 125 -11.09 10.39 -0.10
CA ILE A 125 -10.71 10.76 1.27
C ILE A 125 -9.48 9.96 1.74
N ILE A 126 -9.34 8.70 1.32
CA ILE A 126 -8.13 7.90 1.58
C ILE A 126 -6.90 8.55 0.93
N VAL A 127 -7.00 8.94 -0.33
CA VAL A 127 -5.89 9.61 -1.03
C VAL A 127 -5.58 10.99 -0.43
N ASP A 128 -6.58 11.71 0.07
CA ASP A 128 -6.34 12.96 0.81
C ASP A 128 -5.55 12.71 2.09
N LEU A 129 -5.86 11.64 2.82
CA LEU A 129 -5.08 11.25 4.00
C LEU A 129 -3.65 10.83 3.63
N GLU A 130 -3.45 10.14 2.50
CA GLU A 130 -2.10 9.84 1.98
C GLU A 130 -1.29 11.12 1.75
N ALA A 131 -1.93 12.13 1.17
CA ALA A 131 -1.30 13.42 0.88
C ALA A 131 -0.98 14.20 2.16
N VAL A 132 -1.87 14.19 3.16
CA VAL A 132 -1.64 14.83 4.47
C VAL A 132 -0.49 14.16 5.22
N LEU A 133 -0.45 12.82 5.24
CA LEU A 133 0.57 12.06 5.95
C LEU A 133 1.88 11.89 5.17
N ALA A 134 1.91 12.34 3.90
CA ALA A 134 2.99 12.09 2.95
C ALA A 134 3.44 10.61 2.93
N SER A 135 2.48 9.71 3.13
CA SER A 135 2.72 8.28 3.35
C SER A 135 1.68 7.46 2.59
N PRO A 136 2.09 6.36 1.93
CA PRO A 136 1.15 5.51 1.21
C PRO A 136 0.21 4.79 2.19
N ARG A 137 -1.04 4.54 1.78
CA ARG A 137 -2.11 3.92 2.59
C ARG A 137 -1.76 2.57 3.20
N GLU A 138 -0.90 1.83 2.52
CA GLU A 138 -0.36 0.57 3.01
C GLU A 138 0.41 0.75 4.34
N SER A 139 0.95 1.95 4.61
CA SER A 139 1.66 2.28 5.86
C SER A 139 0.73 2.40 7.06
N PHE A 140 -0.55 2.73 6.84
CA PHE A 140 -1.58 2.80 7.88
C PHE A 140 -2.60 1.66 7.77
N HIS A 141 -2.15 0.52 7.22
CA HIS A 141 -2.87 -0.75 7.19
C HIS A 141 -4.18 -0.77 6.38
N VAL A 142 -4.32 0.12 5.39
CA VAL A 142 -5.43 0.09 4.42
C VAL A 142 -4.91 -0.47 3.10
N PHE A 143 -5.56 -1.54 2.60
CA PHE A 143 -5.09 -2.28 1.43
C PHE A 143 -6.20 -2.44 0.37
N PRO A 144 -5.83 -2.51 -0.92
CA PRO A 144 -6.77 -2.97 -1.95
C PRO A 144 -7.03 -4.49 -1.80
N GLU A 145 -8.09 -4.98 -2.44
CA GLU A 145 -8.29 -6.42 -2.61
C GLU A 145 -7.16 -7.06 -3.43
N GLU A 146 -6.77 -8.27 -3.05
CA GLU A 146 -5.71 -9.04 -3.71
C GLU A 146 -6.22 -9.63 -5.02
N ARG A 147 -5.50 -9.38 -6.13
CA ARG A 147 -5.89 -9.85 -7.48
C ARG A 147 -4.72 -10.38 -8.32
N SER A 148 -3.56 -10.51 -7.69
CA SER A 148 -2.30 -10.85 -8.34
C SER A 148 -1.65 -12.02 -7.62
N SER A 149 -0.92 -12.84 -8.35
CA SER A 149 -0.32 -14.08 -7.81
C SER A 149 1.17 -14.17 -8.13
N VAL A 150 1.91 -14.95 -7.35
CA VAL A 150 3.34 -15.22 -7.55
C VAL A 150 3.61 -16.71 -7.42
N PHE A 151 4.48 -17.23 -8.29
CA PHE A 151 4.93 -18.62 -8.28
C PHE A 151 6.40 -18.70 -8.69
N GLY A 152 7.17 -19.55 -8.02
CA GLY A 152 8.57 -19.81 -8.35
C GLY A 152 9.43 -20.06 -7.11
N ASP A 153 10.68 -20.41 -7.33
CA ASP A 153 11.60 -20.76 -6.24
C ASP A 153 12.08 -19.50 -5.49
N LEU A 154 11.30 -19.10 -4.50
CA LEU A 154 11.62 -18.03 -3.57
C LEU A 154 11.11 -18.41 -2.19
N THR A 155 12.03 -18.60 -1.25
CA THR A 155 11.68 -18.85 0.15
C THR A 155 11.51 -17.52 0.89
N ILE A 156 10.30 -17.29 1.40
CA ILE A 156 9.95 -16.12 2.19
C ILE A 156 9.75 -16.47 3.66
N GLU A 157 10.03 -15.51 4.54
CA GLU A 157 9.79 -15.59 5.98
C GLU A 157 8.74 -14.53 6.37
N TYR A 158 7.61 -14.98 6.90
CA TYR A 158 6.53 -14.08 7.33
C TYR A 158 6.92 -13.29 8.58
N THR A 159 6.55 -12.01 8.60
CA THR A 159 6.79 -11.09 9.72
C THR A 159 5.50 -10.63 10.40
N VAL A 160 4.34 -11.12 9.96
CA VAL A 160 3.04 -10.71 10.48
C VAL A 160 2.68 -11.46 11.77
N PRO A 161 1.99 -10.81 12.73
CA PRO A 161 1.58 -11.44 13.97
C PRO A 161 0.80 -12.74 13.73
N GLY A 162 1.17 -13.82 14.42
CA GLY A 162 0.57 -15.15 14.26
C GLY A 162 1.27 -16.06 13.24
N TYR A 163 2.06 -15.51 12.31
CA TYR A 163 2.84 -16.27 11.33
C TYR A 163 4.35 -15.96 11.39
N GLU A 164 4.80 -15.22 12.41
CA GLU A 164 6.19 -14.77 12.54
C GLU A 164 7.18 -15.95 12.49
N GLY A 165 8.17 -15.85 11.60
CA GLY A 165 9.23 -16.85 11.44
C GLY A 165 8.83 -18.09 10.64
N LYS A 166 7.57 -18.21 10.21
CA LYS A 166 7.15 -19.27 9.29
C LYS A 166 7.79 -19.05 7.92
N LYS A 167 8.54 -20.04 7.46
CA LYS A 167 9.11 -20.06 6.11
C LYS A 167 8.19 -20.81 5.15
N THR A 168 8.09 -20.34 3.92
CA THR A 168 7.32 -21.00 2.87
C THR A 168 7.98 -20.73 1.53
N ASN A 169 8.05 -21.74 0.66
CA ASN A 169 8.52 -21.55 -0.70
C ASN A 169 7.31 -21.23 -1.60
N LEU A 170 7.45 -20.21 -2.45
CA LEU A 170 6.38 -19.79 -3.35
C LEU A 170 6.11 -20.81 -4.49
N SER A 171 6.93 -21.84 -4.63
CA SER A 171 6.69 -22.98 -5.54
C SER A 171 5.79 -24.08 -4.97
N ASP A 172 5.44 -24.02 -3.67
CA ASP A 172 4.74 -25.12 -2.99
C ASP A 172 3.25 -25.21 -3.34
N HIS A 173 2.67 -24.15 -3.92
CA HIS A 173 1.26 -24.09 -4.30
C HIS A 173 1.09 -24.03 -5.82
N PRO A 174 0.41 -25.01 -6.46
CA PRO A 174 0.32 -25.09 -7.92
C PRO A 174 -0.38 -23.89 -8.56
N ASP A 175 -1.34 -23.26 -7.88
CA ASP A 175 -2.02 -22.07 -8.40
C ASP A 175 -1.25 -20.75 -8.10
N GLY A 176 -0.07 -20.87 -7.49
CA GLY A 176 0.67 -19.74 -6.95
C GLY A 176 0.09 -19.19 -5.64
N TYR A 177 0.78 -18.22 -5.07
CA TYR A 177 0.38 -17.51 -3.86
C TYR A 177 -0.17 -16.14 -4.21
N ALA A 178 -1.29 -15.76 -3.61
CA ALA A 178 -1.82 -14.40 -3.72
C ALA A 178 -0.85 -13.38 -3.11
N ILE A 179 -0.60 -12.29 -3.83
CA ILE A 179 0.27 -11.21 -3.40
C ILE A 179 -0.50 -10.27 -2.47
N GLY A 180 -0.53 -10.65 -1.20
CA GLY A 180 -1.13 -9.88 -0.13
C GLY A 180 -0.19 -8.94 0.61
N PRO A 181 -0.72 -8.17 1.58
CA PRO A 181 0.07 -7.34 2.48
C PRO A 181 1.14 -8.14 3.23
N SER A 182 0.79 -9.35 3.68
CA SER A 182 1.68 -10.24 4.43
C SER A 182 2.84 -10.74 3.57
N LEU A 183 2.59 -11.07 2.30
CA LEU A 183 3.61 -11.49 1.35
C LEU A 183 4.49 -10.29 0.95
N THR A 184 3.88 -9.14 0.68
CA THR A 184 4.58 -7.91 0.28
C THR A 184 5.48 -7.36 1.38
N SER A 185 5.20 -7.66 2.66
CA SER A 185 6.04 -7.26 3.80
C SER A 185 6.99 -8.35 4.30
N SER A 186 6.91 -9.56 3.74
CA SER A 186 7.76 -10.70 4.13
C SER A 186 9.24 -10.46 3.81
N GLU A 187 10.13 -11.15 4.52
CA GLU A 187 11.57 -11.10 4.28
C GLU A 187 11.97 -12.21 3.30
N PHE A 188 12.76 -11.85 2.29
CA PHE A 188 13.33 -12.84 1.36
C PHE A 188 14.51 -13.53 2.02
N THR A 189 14.52 -14.87 1.99
CA THR A 189 15.58 -15.66 2.62
C THR A 189 16.52 -16.24 1.58
N GLU A 190 16.01 -17.07 0.69
CA GLU A 190 16.78 -17.84 -0.29
C GLU A 190 15.99 -17.92 -1.61
N THR A 191 16.71 -17.88 -2.73
CA THR A 191 16.14 -18.08 -4.08
C THR A 191 17.23 -18.59 -5.01
N SER A 192 16.89 -19.52 -5.91
CA SER A 192 17.75 -19.91 -7.03
C SER A 192 17.40 -19.19 -8.33
N ALA A 193 16.41 -18.30 -8.31
CA ALA A 193 15.93 -17.61 -9.48
C ALA A 193 16.95 -16.60 -10.01
N GLU A 194 17.05 -16.50 -11.34
CA GLU A 194 17.92 -15.60 -12.08
C GLU A 194 17.13 -14.46 -12.74
N VAL A 195 15.81 -14.59 -12.88
CA VAL A 195 14.93 -13.61 -13.53
C VAL A 195 13.53 -13.58 -12.91
N VAL A 196 12.87 -12.44 -12.97
CA VAL A 196 11.44 -12.29 -12.65
C VAL A 196 10.68 -12.04 -13.95
N ILE A 197 9.62 -12.80 -14.19
CA ILE A 197 8.74 -12.66 -15.35
C ILE A 197 7.37 -12.20 -14.85
N ALA A 198 7.04 -10.94 -15.08
CA ALA A 198 5.73 -10.37 -14.79
C ALA A 198 4.81 -10.54 -16.01
N ILE A 199 3.65 -11.15 -15.81
CA ILE A 199 2.68 -11.50 -16.84
C ILE A 199 1.38 -10.78 -16.54
N GLU A 200 0.79 -10.15 -17.55
CA GLU A 200 -0.46 -9.41 -17.38
C GLU A 200 -1.69 -10.30 -17.21
N LYS A 201 -1.76 -11.38 -18.00
CA LYS A 201 -2.92 -12.26 -18.10
C LYS A 201 -2.74 -13.52 -17.26
N GLY A 202 -3.65 -13.74 -16.32
CA GLY A 202 -3.67 -14.93 -15.47
C GLY A 202 -3.74 -16.26 -16.25
N GLY A 203 -4.38 -16.30 -17.43
CA GLY A 203 -4.38 -17.51 -18.27
C GLY A 203 -2.98 -17.92 -18.75
N LEU A 204 -2.12 -16.94 -19.05
CA LEU A 204 -0.73 -17.22 -19.44
C LEU A 204 0.12 -17.59 -18.23
N PHE A 205 -0.18 -17.02 -17.06
CA PHE A 205 0.44 -17.43 -15.79
C PHE A 205 0.22 -18.91 -15.50
N THR A 206 -1.02 -19.39 -15.53
CA THR A 206 -1.33 -20.83 -15.31
C THR A 206 -0.58 -21.71 -16.32
N ARG A 207 -0.55 -21.29 -17.59
CA ARG A 207 0.17 -22.04 -18.63
C ARG A 207 1.67 -22.10 -18.38
N PHE A 208 2.28 -21.03 -17.89
CA PHE A 208 3.72 -21.01 -17.58
C PHE A 208 4.06 -21.95 -16.42
N VAL A 209 3.18 -22.05 -15.42
CA VAL A 209 3.31 -22.99 -14.32
C VAL A 209 3.17 -24.43 -14.82
N GLU A 210 2.18 -24.72 -15.67
CA GLU A 210 2.01 -26.05 -16.31
C GLU A 210 3.24 -26.47 -17.10
N GLU A 211 3.81 -25.55 -17.88
CA GLU A 211 4.99 -25.78 -18.73
C GLU A 211 6.32 -25.73 -17.96
N GLN A 212 6.28 -25.53 -16.63
CA GLN A 212 7.46 -25.47 -15.73
C GLN A 212 8.50 -24.43 -16.17
N VAL A 213 8.04 -23.26 -16.62
CA VAL A 213 8.90 -22.15 -17.07
C VAL A 213 9.78 -21.65 -15.93
N ASP A 214 9.27 -21.67 -14.70
CA ASP A 214 10.00 -21.36 -13.47
C ASP A 214 11.28 -22.20 -13.33
N LYS A 215 11.22 -23.50 -13.64
CA LYS A 215 12.39 -24.39 -13.57
C LYS A 215 13.30 -24.26 -14.78
N LYS A 216 12.73 -24.17 -15.98
CA LYS A 216 13.47 -24.08 -17.25
C LYS A 216 14.36 -22.83 -17.31
N PHE A 217 13.85 -21.70 -16.82
CA PHE A 217 14.52 -20.40 -16.88
C PHE A 217 14.98 -19.89 -15.51
N LYS A 218 14.84 -20.69 -14.44
CA LYS A 218 15.05 -20.26 -13.05
C LYS A 218 14.36 -18.93 -12.79
N ALA A 219 13.05 -18.90 -13.06
CA ALA A 219 12.27 -17.67 -13.06
C ALA A 219 11.27 -17.63 -11.91
N ILE A 220 11.05 -16.43 -11.36
CA ILE A 220 9.88 -16.13 -10.53
C ILE A 220 8.82 -15.56 -11.45
N ILE A 221 7.68 -16.25 -11.54
CA ILE A 221 6.54 -15.86 -12.36
C ILE A 221 5.58 -15.05 -11.49
N VAL A 222 5.19 -13.87 -11.95
CA VAL A 222 4.26 -12.96 -11.26
C VAL A 222 3.10 -12.63 -12.18
N ASP A 223 1.87 -12.97 -11.78
CA ASP A 223 0.65 -12.49 -12.42
C ASP A 223 0.29 -11.11 -11.88
N THR A 224 0.12 -10.12 -12.75
CA THR A 224 -0.30 -8.78 -12.35
C THR A 224 -1.82 -8.59 -12.30
N GLY A 225 -2.60 -9.50 -12.89
CA GLY A 225 -4.07 -9.42 -12.91
C GLY A 225 -4.60 -8.21 -13.68
N GLY A 226 -4.01 -7.92 -14.85
CA GLY A 226 -4.23 -6.67 -15.58
C GLY A 226 -3.42 -5.52 -15.00
N GLN A 227 -4.08 -4.39 -14.66
CA GLN A 227 -3.40 -3.25 -14.05
C GLN A 227 -2.83 -3.62 -12.67
N ALA A 228 -1.51 -3.75 -12.61
CA ALA A 228 -0.79 -4.23 -11.42
C ALA A 228 -1.15 -3.44 -10.15
N PRO A 229 -1.69 -4.11 -9.11
CA PRO A 229 -1.89 -3.52 -7.79
C PRO A 229 -0.60 -2.94 -7.20
N ARG A 230 -0.75 -2.00 -6.25
CA ARG A 230 0.39 -1.39 -5.54
C ARG A 230 1.25 -2.44 -4.82
N SER A 231 0.64 -3.47 -4.25
CA SER A 231 1.33 -4.60 -3.61
C SER A 231 2.25 -5.34 -4.58
N THR A 232 1.74 -5.68 -5.77
CA THR A 232 2.47 -6.35 -6.85
C THR A 232 3.63 -5.51 -7.35
N ARG A 233 3.40 -4.21 -7.59
CA ARG A 233 4.45 -3.27 -7.99
C ARG A 233 5.54 -3.14 -6.93
N THR A 234 5.15 -3.12 -5.67
CA THR A 234 6.08 -3.08 -4.53
C THR A 234 6.89 -4.37 -4.48
N LEU A 235 6.26 -5.53 -4.65
CA LEU A 235 6.95 -6.82 -4.69
C LEU A 235 7.97 -6.87 -5.84
N LEU A 236 7.57 -6.52 -7.07
CA LEU A 236 8.48 -6.48 -8.23
C LEU A 236 9.67 -5.56 -7.99
N LYS A 237 9.43 -4.37 -7.43
CA LYS A 237 10.50 -3.45 -7.06
C LYS A 237 11.42 -4.04 -6.00
N ARG A 238 10.88 -4.72 -4.98
CA ARG A 238 11.68 -5.38 -3.94
C ARG A 238 12.52 -6.52 -4.51
N LEU A 239 11.97 -7.35 -5.42
CA LEU A 239 12.73 -8.41 -6.09
C LEU A 239 13.89 -7.82 -6.90
N HIS A 240 13.66 -6.71 -7.60
CA HIS A 240 14.72 -6.00 -8.32
C HIS A 240 15.76 -5.37 -7.38
N ASP A 241 15.34 -4.54 -6.44
CA ASP A 241 16.25 -3.74 -5.60
C ASP A 241 16.97 -4.58 -4.53
N GLU A 242 16.30 -5.57 -3.94
CA GLU A 242 16.84 -6.36 -2.83
C GLU A 242 17.59 -7.61 -3.29
N LEU A 243 17.13 -8.26 -4.37
CA LEU A 243 17.73 -9.49 -4.90
C LEU A 243 18.51 -9.26 -6.21
N SER A 244 18.50 -8.03 -6.74
CA SER A 244 19.18 -7.69 -8.01
C SER A 244 18.69 -8.52 -9.20
N LEU A 245 17.45 -9.00 -9.15
CA LEU A 245 16.88 -9.80 -10.22
C LEU A 245 16.40 -8.88 -11.36
N PRO A 246 16.73 -9.20 -12.64
CA PRO A 246 16.13 -8.55 -13.79
C PRO A 246 14.62 -8.85 -13.82
N VAL A 247 13.82 -7.82 -14.04
CA VAL A 247 12.36 -7.93 -14.17
C VAL A 247 11.99 -7.76 -15.64
N VAL A 248 11.48 -8.83 -16.25
CA VAL A 248 10.95 -8.85 -17.61
C VAL A 248 9.43 -8.79 -17.54
N ILE A 249 8.83 -7.93 -18.34
CA ILE A 249 7.38 -7.74 -18.38
C ILE A 249 6.86 -8.28 -19.71
N LEU A 250 5.85 -9.14 -19.65
CA LEU A 250 5.12 -9.72 -20.77
C LEU A 250 3.68 -9.23 -20.72
N THR A 251 3.36 -8.32 -21.64
CA THR A 251 2.02 -7.76 -21.83
C THR A 251 1.57 -8.03 -23.25
N ASP A 252 0.28 -7.87 -23.49
CA ASP A 252 -0.24 -7.82 -24.85
C ASP A 252 0.32 -6.61 -25.60
N GLY A 253 0.31 -6.68 -26.92
CA GLY A 253 0.77 -5.63 -27.82
C GLY A 253 -0.35 -4.66 -28.23
N ASP A 254 -1.26 -4.34 -27.31
CA ASP A 254 -2.33 -3.37 -27.49
C ASP A 254 -1.96 -1.99 -26.91
N VAL A 255 -2.66 -0.94 -27.37
CA VAL A 255 -2.41 0.48 -27.06
C VAL A 255 -3.53 1.03 -26.20
#